data_AF-A0A1J5CHU0-F1
#
_entry.id   AF-A0A1J5CHU0-F1
#
_cell.length_a   1.000
_cell.length_b   1.000
_cell.length_c   1.000
_cell.angle_alpha   90.00
_cell.angle_beta   90.00
_cell.angle_gamma   90.00
#
_symmetry.space_group_name_H-M   'P 1'
#
loop_
_entity.id
_entity.type
_entity.pdbx_description
1 polymer ?
#
loop_
_entity_poly.entity_id
_entity_poly.type
_entity_poly.pdbx_seq_one_letter_code
_entity_poly.pdbx_strand_id
1 'polypeptide(L)'
;MGFFVDLGGLGVAKFLRKLSLLCFVFFLVTTRVGGITPEEVFQDGRRAFELGHWAEAKEHFYLFGQSWPSHPLVVQALLLESLSELRARPAEDTLAKADRLASLSVRLKLFREKLPGQELSELETALQVETSGASLLATGTGILAFPPKKLDHLLNRNLIQNPSQDPIGTLSWIRQWRRRYPSGYPAGLVGKLEMMRSKALWILLLSPLPARKSSAILKTWGAWPLGAALNRSLNKAFQDGSLDVKREASVLGVSVDWILKNRKENQGLQEDSKWMRYLRERGIHEAEAWVPR
;
A
#
# COMPACT_ATOMS: atom_id res chain seq x y z
N MET A 1 -94.46 -0.93 20.20
CA MET A 1 -93.47 -1.49 19.26
C MET A 1 -93.20 -0.43 18.19
N GLY A 2 -91.99 0.03 17.89
CA GLY A 2 -90.67 -0.40 18.31
C GLY A 2 -89.67 0.77 18.35
N PHE A 3 -88.61 0.56 19.13
CA PHE A 3 -87.42 1.40 19.17
C PHE A 3 -86.57 1.12 17.93
N PHE A 4 -86.27 2.15 17.13
CA PHE A 4 -85.12 2.12 16.23
C PHE A 4 -84.01 2.95 16.85
N VAL A 5 -83.01 2.23 17.37
CA VAL A 5 -81.79 2.78 17.95
C VAL A 5 -80.87 3.16 16.80
N ASP A 6 -80.68 4.46 16.58
CA ASP A 6 -79.68 4.99 15.67
C ASP A 6 -78.33 5.11 16.40
N LEU A 7 -77.51 4.05 16.32
CA LEU A 7 -76.15 4.00 16.92
C LEU A 7 -75.07 3.58 15.90
N GLY A 8 -75.30 3.79 14.59
CA GLY A 8 -74.37 3.33 13.55
C GLY A 8 -73.35 4.36 13.04
N GLY A 9 -73.71 5.66 13.00
CA GLY A 9 -72.96 6.66 12.23
C GLY A 9 -71.68 7.21 12.89
N LEU A 10 -71.69 7.44 14.21
CA LEU A 10 -70.59 8.12 14.90
C LEU A 10 -69.35 7.23 15.13
N GLY A 11 -69.54 5.91 15.21
CA GLY A 11 -68.45 4.95 15.44
C GLY A 11 -67.57 4.77 14.21
N VAL A 12 -68.18 4.69 13.03
CA VAL A 12 -67.49 4.45 11.75
C VAL A 12 -66.63 5.66 11.35
N ALA A 13 -67.12 6.89 11.53
CA ALA A 13 -66.36 8.10 11.22
C ALA A 13 -65.13 8.28 12.16
N LYS A 14 -65.28 7.95 13.44
CA LYS A 14 -64.15 7.97 14.40
C LYS A 14 -63.15 6.85 14.14
N PHE A 15 -63.63 5.67 13.72
CA PHE A 15 -62.77 4.55 13.35
C PHE A 15 -61.98 4.83 12.06
N LEU A 16 -62.62 5.38 11.02
CA LEU A 16 -61.97 5.76 9.77
C LEU A 16 -60.94 6.88 9.98
N ARG A 17 -61.20 7.88 10.84
CA ARG A 17 -60.21 8.90 11.20
C ARG A 17 -59.01 8.31 11.94
N LYS A 18 -59.23 7.39 12.88
CA LYS A 18 -58.13 6.72 13.59
C LYS A 18 -57.32 5.82 12.66
N LEU A 19 -57.98 5.11 11.74
CA LEU A 19 -57.33 4.27 10.74
C LEU A 19 -56.53 5.11 9.75
N SER A 20 -57.08 6.23 9.28
CA SER A 20 -56.39 7.23 8.45
C SER A 20 -55.15 7.79 9.15
N LEU A 21 -55.25 8.15 10.43
CA LEU A 21 -54.13 8.65 11.22
C LEU A 21 -53.06 7.56 11.41
N LEU A 22 -53.48 6.32 11.66
CA LEU A 22 -52.59 5.18 11.82
C LEU A 22 -51.88 4.85 10.50
N CYS A 23 -52.57 4.87 9.36
CA CYS A 23 -51.97 4.70 8.03
C CYS A 23 -51.02 5.85 7.71
N PHE A 24 -51.34 7.10 8.09
CA PHE A 24 -50.46 8.25 7.88
C PHE A 24 -49.19 8.18 8.74
N VAL A 25 -49.31 7.75 10.00
CA VAL A 25 -48.16 7.47 10.88
C VAL A 25 -47.36 6.30 10.35
N PHE A 26 -48.00 5.23 9.87
CA PHE A 26 -47.30 4.10 9.26
C PHE A 26 -46.55 4.52 7.98
N PHE A 27 -47.14 5.38 7.15
CA PHE A 27 -46.50 5.94 5.95
C PHE A 27 -45.31 6.86 6.29
N LEU A 28 -45.41 7.62 7.38
CA LEU A 28 -44.30 8.43 7.92
C LEU A 28 -43.19 7.59 8.57
N VAL A 29 -43.52 6.41 9.09
CA VAL A 29 -42.55 5.48 9.70
C VAL A 29 -41.88 4.60 8.64
N THR A 30 -42.59 4.18 7.58
CA THR A 30 -42.03 3.37 6.48
C THR A 30 -41.21 4.19 5.47
N THR A 31 -41.31 5.52 5.47
CA THR A 31 -40.41 6.38 4.68
C THR A 31 -39.04 6.59 5.35
N ARG A 32 -38.84 6.03 6.56
CA ARG A 32 -37.52 5.85 7.18
C ARG A 32 -37.00 4.41 7.04
N VAL A 33 -37.19 3.79 5.88
CA VAL A 33 -36.21 2.78 5.45
C VAL A 33 -34.92 3.57 5.27
N GLY A 34 -33.97 3.40 6.20
CA GLY A 34 -32.66 4.04 6.14
C GLY A 34 -31.95 3.61 4.86
N GLY A 35 -32.18 4.37 3.78
CA GLY A 35 -31.42 4.22 2.55
C GLY A 35 -29.98 4.58 2.88
N ILE A 36 -29.05 3.73 2.44
CA ILE A 36 -27.63 4.00 2.54
C ILE A 36 -27.37 5.38 1.91
N THR A 37 -26.85 6.30 2.71
CA THR A 37 -26.58 7.67 2.26
C THR A 37 -25.29 7.71 1.43
N PRO A 38 -25.15 8.68 0.49
CA PRO A 38 -23.90 8.86 -0.22
C PRO A 38 -22.72 9.07 0.75
N GLU A 39 -22.93 9.83 1.82
CA GLU A 39 -21.90 10.08 2.84
C GLU A 39 -21.43 8.78 3.51
N GLU A 40 -22.33 7.87 3.87
CA GLU A 40 -21.98 6.58 4.45
C GLU A 40 -21.11 5.75 3.51
N VAL A 41 -21.51 5.58 2.25
CA VAL A 41 -20.71 4.81 1.26
C VAL A 41 -19.33 5.43 1.06
N PHE A 42 -19.28 6.77 0.99
CA PHE A 42 -18.01 7.48 0.82
C PHE A 42 -17.09 7.30 2.03
N GLN A 43 -17.63 7.40 3.26
CA GLN A 43 -16.84 7.20 4.48
C GLN A 43 -16.39 5.75 4.65
N ASP A 44 -17.21 4.76 4.27
CA ASP A 44 -16.83 3.35 4.30
C ASP A 44 -15.68 3.07 3.33
N GLY A 45 -15.78 3.58 2.10
CA GLY A 45 -14.69 3.50 1.13
C GLY A 45 -13.41 4.19 1.62
N ARG A 46 -13.54 5.35 2.27
CA ARG A 46 -12.41 6.07 2.86
C ARG A 46 -11.77 5.30 4.01
N ARG A 47 -12.57 4.69 4.88
CA ARG A 47 -12.09 3.86 5.97
C ARG A 47 -11.33 2.64 5.43
N ALA A 48 -11.90 1.93 4.46
CA ALA A 48 -11.24 0.82 3.79
C ALA A 48 -9.91 1.25 3.15
N PHE A 49 -9.87 2.44 2.53
CA PHE A 49 -8.65 3.01 1.97
C PHE A 49 -7.59 3.30 3.03
N GLU A 50 -7.97 3.92 4.15
CA GLU A 50 -7.05 4.24 5.25
C GLU A 50 -6.52 2.97 5.93
N LEU A 51 -7.32 1.89 5.96
CA LEU A 51 -6.93 0.57 6.48
C LEU A 51 -6.13 -0.28 5.48
N GLY A 52 -5.99 0.17 4.23
CA GLY A 52 -5.27 -0.55 3.20
C GLY A 52 -6.04 -1.73 2.57
N HIS A 53 -7.35 -1.79 2.76
CA HIS A 53 -8.23 -2.73 2.08
C HIS A 53 -8.56 -2.23 0.67
N TRP A 54 -7.57 -2.28 -0.22
CA TRP A 54 -7.64 -1.61 -1.53
C TRP A 54 -8.75 -2.13 -2.44
N ALA A 55 -9.05 -3.44 -2.41
CA ALA A 55 -10.13 -4.01 -3.22
C ALA A 55 -11.51 -3.52 -2.74
N GLU A 56 -11.74 -3.57 -1.42
CA GLU A 56 -12.96 -3.07 -0.77
C GLU A 56 -13.13 -1.56 -1.02
N ALA A 57 -12.07 -0.77 -0.82
CA ALA A 57 -12.09 0.66 -1.10
C ALA A 57 -12.45 0.97 -2.55
N LYS A 58 -11.87 0.24 -3.52
CA LYS A 58 -12.19 0.38 -4.95
C LYS A 58 -13.69 0.15 -5.19
N GLU A 59 -14.26 -0.91 -4.62
CA GLU A 59 -15.66 -1.26 -4.79
C GLU A 59 -16.60 -0.18 -4.22
N HIS A 60 -16.33 0.30 -3.00
CA HIS A 60 -17.15 1.37 -2.40
C HIS A 60 -17.13 2.66 -3.23
N PHE A 61 -15.96 3.09 -3.71
CA PHE A 61 -15.88 4.31 -4.53
C PHE A 61 -16.49 4.12 -5.92
N TYR A 62 -16.38 2.93 -6.51
CA TYR A 62 -17.06 2.59 -7.76
C TYR A 62 -18.58 2.67 -7.59
N LEU A 63 -19.13 2.04 -6.55
CA LEU A 63 -20.57 2.07 -6.24
C LEU A 63 -21.07 3.50 -5.97
N PHE A 64 -20.26 4.30 -5.27
CA PHE A 64 -20.56 5.71 -5.03
C PHE A 64 -20.70 6.49 -6.35
N GLY A 65 -19.75 6.32 -7.27
CA GLY A 65 -19.76 7.01 -8.56
C GLY A 65 -20.93 6.60 -9.47
N GLN A 66 -21.33 5.33 -9.42
CA GLN A 66 -22.49 4.82 -10.16
C GLN A 66 -23.82 5.32 -9.59
N SER A 67 -23.94 5.32 -8.26
CA SER A 67 -25.21 5.61 -7.57
C SER A 67 -25.48 7.11 -7.47
N TRP A 68 -24.43 7.93 -7.34
CA TRP A 68 -24.55 9.39 -7.20
C TRP A 68 -23.59 10.15 -8.12
N PRO A 69 -23.77 10.07 -9.46
CA PRO A 69 -22.85 10.65 -10.45
C PRO A 69 -22.78 12.19 -10.38
N SER A 70 -23.81 12.85 -9.83
CA SER A 70 -23.85 14.31 -9.68
C SER A 70 -23.42 14.80 -8.29
N HIS A 71 -22.98 13.90 -7.40
CA HIS A 71 -22.59 14.28 -6.04
C HIS A 71 -21.30 15.12 -6.05
N PRO A 72 -21.16 16.15 -5.17
CA PRO A 72 -19.95 16.97 -5.10
C PRO A 72 -18.65 16.17 -4.90
N LEU A 73 -18.72 15.05 -4.18
CA LEU A 73 -17.58 14.16 -3.90
C LEU A 73 -17.24 13.17 -5.02
N VAL A 74 -18.00 13.14 -6.13
CA VAL A 74 -17.83 12.11 -7.18
C VAL A 74 -16.42 12.10 -7.77
N VAL A 75 -15.83 13.27 -8.00
CA VAL A 75 -14.47 13.38 -8.56
C VAL A 75 -13.42 12.89 -7.54
N GLN A 76 -13.66 13.15 -6.25
CA GLN A 76 -12.79 12.66 -5.18
C GLN A 76 -12.92 11.15 -5.00
N ALA A 77 -14.14 10.61 -5.09
CA ALA A 77 -14.39 9.17 -5.09
C ALA A 77 -13.66 8.49 -6.26
N LEU A 78 -13.75 9.06 -7.47
CA LEU A 78 -13.06 8.53 -8.65
C LEU A 78 -11.53 8.56 -8.52
N LEU A 79 -10.97 9.58 -7.85
CA LEU A 79 -9.54 9.63 -7.54
C LEU A 79 -9.15 8.50 -6.57
N LEU A 80 -9.90 8.33 -5.48
CA LEU A 80 -9.63 7.30 -4.49
C LEU A 80 -9.85 5.89 -5.04
N GLU A 81 -10.84 5.70 -5.91
CA GLU A 81 -11.04 4.48 -6.71
C GLU A 81 -9.80 4.18 -7.54
N SER A 82 -9.29 5.16 -8.29
CA SER A 82 -8.12 5.00 -9.16
C SER A 82 -6.84 4.68 -8.38
N LEU A 83 -6.64 5.32 -7.22
CA LEU A 83 -5.54 4.99 -6.33
C LEU A 83 -5.67 3.59 -5.73
N SER A 84 -6.89 3.20 -5.34
CA SER A 84 -7.20 1.86 -4.81
C SER A 84 -6.96 0.79 -5.85
N GLU A 85 -7.42 1.00 -7.08
CA GLU A 85 -7.17 0.12 -8.23
C GLU A 85 -5.68 -0.10 -8.46
N LEU A 86 -4.89 0.97 -8.47
CA LEU A 86 -3.44 0.85 -8.55
C LEU A 86 -2.87 0.02 -7.39
N ARG A 87 -3.37 0.21 -6.16
CA ARG A 87 -2.84 -0.45 -4.93
C ARG A 87 -3.22 -1.91 -4.81
N ALA A 88 -4.37 -2.30 -5.36
CA ALA A 88 -4.91 -3.64 -5.28
C ALA A 88 -4.11 -4.69 -6.10
N ARG A 89 -3.17 -4.26 -6.96
CA ARG A 89 -2.25 -5.10 -7.76
C ARG A 89 -2.89 -6.45 -8.21
N PRO A 90 -3.89 -6.41 -9.11
CA PRO A 90 -4.29 -7.65 -9.76
C PRO A 90 -3.14 -8.14 -10.65
N ALA A 91 -2.89 -9.45 -10.63
CA ALA A 91 -2.04 -10.11 -11.61
C ALA A 91 -2.78 -10.10 -12.95
N GLU A 92 -2.72 -8.98 -13.67
CA GLU A 92 -3.52 -8.75 -14.87
C GLU A 92 -2.81 -9.16 -16.16
N ASP A 93 -3.60 -9.70 -17.09
CA ASP A 93 -3.25 -9.97 -18.47
C ASP A 93 -2.81 -8.69 -19.20
N THR A 94 -1.95 -8.84 -20.19
CA THR A 94 -1.31 -7.74 -20.93
C THR A 94 -2.29 -6.83 -21.66
N LEU A 95 -3.43 -7.36 -22.13
CA LEU A 95 -4.51 -6.59 -22.76
C LEU A 95 -5.29 -5.73 -21.75
N ALA A 96 -5.71 -6.32 -20.63
CA ALA A 96 -6.40 -5.61 -19.55
C ALA A 96 -5.55 -4.44 -19.00
N LYS A 97 -4.23 -4.61 -18.98
CA LYS A 97 -3.29 -3.56 -18.58
C LYS A 97 -3.32 -2.34 -19.51
N ALA A 98 -3.41 -2.52 -20.82
CA ALA A 98 -3.39 -1.40 -21.77
C ALA A 98 -4.64 -0.51 -21.63
N ASP A 99 -5.82 -1.13 -21.55
CA ASP A 99 -7.09 -0.44 -21.36
C ASP A 99 -7.14 0.28 -20.01
N ARG A 100 -6.64 -0.37 -18.94
CA ARG A 100 -6.51 0.25 -17.62
C ARG A 100 -5.63 1.51 -17.66
N LEU A 101 -4.48 1.44 -18.32
CA LEU A 101 -3.57 2.59 -18.45
C LEU A 101 -4.18 3.74 -19.25
N ALA A 102 -4.91 3.43 -20.32
CA ALA A 102 -5.64 4.42 -21.09
C ALA A 102 -6.71 5.12 -20.23
N SER A 103 -7.52 4.34 -19.50
CA SER A 103 -8.53 4.86 -18.56
C SER A 103 -7.93 5.76 -17.49
N LEU A 104 -6.88 5.31 -16.80
CA LEU A 104 -6.19 6.09 -15.77
C LEU A 104 -5.56 7.37 -16.33
N SER A 105 -5.05 7.34 -17.56
CA SER A 105 -4.49 8.53 -18.22
C SER A 105 -5.57 9.58 -18.52
N VAL A 106 -6.77 9.17 -18.91
CA VAL A 106 -7.93 10.06 -19.08
C VAL A 106 -8.37 10.63 -17.74
N ARG A 107 -8.50 9.78 -16.71
CA ARG A 107 -8.86 10.20 -15.35
C ARG A 107 -7.86 11.20 -14.76
N LEU A 108 -6.55 11.02 -15.00
CA LEU A 108 -5.54 11.96 -14.54
C LEU A 108 -5.72 13.37 -15.12
N LYS A 109 -6.09 13.49 -16.40
CA LYS A 109 -6.40 14.80 -17.01
C LYS A 109 -7.59 15.46 -16.31
N LEU A 110 -8.66 14.69 -16.08
CA LEU A 110 -9.84 15.15 -15.34
C LEU A 110 -9.48 15.64 -13.93
N PHE A 111 -8.65 14.89 -13.19
CA PHE A 111 -8.27 15.27 -11.83
C PHE A 111 -7.48 16.57 -11.77
N ARG A 112 -6.58 16.81 -12.74
CA ARG A 112 -5.83 18.07 -12.82
C ARG A 112 -6.74 19.29 -13.02
N GLU A 113 -7.82 19.12 -13.78
CA GLU A 113 -8.79 20.18 -14.04
C GLU A 113 -9.77 20.39 -12.89
N LYS A 114 -10.25 19.30 -12.28
CA LYS A 114 -11.37 19.34 -11.31
C LYS A 114 -10.94 19.34 -9.85
N LEU A 115 -9.71 18.95 -9.53
CA LEU A 115 -9.17 18.91 -8.17
C LEU A 115 -7.86 19.72 -8.09
N PRO A 116 -7.88 21.05 -8.36
CA PRO A 116 -6.69 21.87 -8.29
C PRO A 116 -6.11 21.86 -6.88
N GLY A 117 -4.80 21.64 -6.77
CA GLY A 117 -4.09 21.56 -5.48
C GLY A 117 -4.11 20.18 -4.81
N GLN A 118 -4.85 19.20 -5.35
CA GLN A 118 -4.79 17.83 -4.86
C GLN A 118 -3.45 17.17 -5.21
N GLU A 119 -2.96 16.34 -4.30
CA GLU A 119 -1.75 15.56 -4.50
C GLU A 119 -2.01 14.42 -5.51
N LEU A 120 -1.36 14.48 -6.68
CA LEU A 120 -1.51 13.48 -7.75
C LEU A 120 -0.21 12.73 -8.07
N SER A 121 0.90 13.02 -7.38
CA SER A 121 2.22 12.53 -7.80
C SER A 121 2.37 11.01 -7.70
N GLU A 122 1.62 10.35 -6.81
CA GLU A 122 1.54 8.89 -6.75
C GLU A 122 0.97 8.29 -8.04
N LEU A 123 -0.20 8.80 -8.47
CA LEU A 123 -0.88 8.37 -9.70
C LEU A 123 -0.03 8.66 -10.95
N GLU A 124 0.56 9.85 -11.02
CA GLU A 124 1.47 10.24 -12.11
C GLU A 124 2.69 9.34 -12.21
N THR A 125 3.30 9.01 -11.07
CA THR A 125 4.50 8.18 -11.01
C THR A 125 4.18 6.73 -11.41
N ALA A 126 3.04 6.20 -10.94
CA ALA A 126 2.58 4.86 -11.30
C ALA A 126 2.31 4.76 -12.82
N LEU A 127 1.55 5.72 -13.37
CA LEU A 127 1.30 5.79 -14.81
C LEU A 127 2.60 5.91 -15.60
N GLN A 128 3.50 6.82 -15.23
CA GLN A 128 4.78 7.00 -15.93
C GLN A 128 5.55 5.67 -16.02
N VAL A 129 5.62 4.92 -14.92
CA VAL A 129 6.34 3.65 -14.88
C VAL A 129 5.64 2.55 -15.65
N GLU A 130 4.34 2.38 -15.46
CA GLU A 130 3.62 1.29 -16.13
C GLU A 130 3.52 1.47 -17.64
N THR A 131 3.44 2.73 -18.10
CA THR A 131 3.43 3.09 -19.53
C THR A 131 4.82 2.97 -20.17
N SER A 132 5.88 3.35 -19.43
CA SER A 132 7.26 3.23 -19.93
C SER A 132 7.75 1.77 -20.00
N GLY A 133 7.01 0.83 -19.41
CA GLY A 133 7.34 -0.58 -19.39
C GLY A 133 8.55 -0.91 -18.51
N ALA A 134 8.91 -2.20 -18.49
CA ALA A 134 10.04 -2.70 -17.70
C ALA A 134 11.38 -2.05 -18.07
N SER A 135 11.52 -1.46 -19.26
CA SER A 135 12.76 -0.88 -19.78
C SER A 135 13.27 0.31 -18.95
N LEU A 136 12.38 1.16 -18.42
CA LEU A 136 12.78 2.34 -17.65
C LEU A 136 13.38 1.97 -16.28
N LEU A 137 12.98 0.82 -15.73
CA LEU A 137 13.38 0.37 -14.39
C LEU A 137 14.45 -0.72 -14.41
N ALA A 138 14.55 -1.49 -15.50
CA ALA A 138 15.44 -2.64 -15.63
C ALA A 138 16.93 -2.31 -15.53
N THR A 139 17.33 -1.05 -15.74
CA THR A 139 18.75 -0.65 -15.73
C THR A 139 19.14 0.21 -14.53
N GLY A 140 18.20 0.49 -13.60
CA GLY A 140 18.42 1.38 -12.46
C GLY A 140 18.69 2.86 -12.82
N THR A 141 19.06 3.18 -14.06
CA THR A 141 19.33 4.55 -14.54
C THR A 141 18.07 5.40 -14.58
N GLY A 142 16.92 4.83 -14.96
CA GLY A 142 15.64 5.53 -14.89
C GLY A 142 15.25 5.88 -13.45
N ILE A 143 15.65 5.07 -12.46
CA ILE A 143 15.40 5.32 -11.02
C ILE A 143 16.11 6.60 -10.56
N LEU A 144 17.29 6.90 -11.13
CA LEU A 144 18.09 8.07 -10.76
C LEU A 144 17.39 9.40 -11.06
N ALA A 145 16.41 9.42 -11.96
CA ALA A 145 15.65 10.62 -12.30
C ALA A 145 14.56 10.95 -11.27
N PHE A 146 14.14 9.99 -10.44
CA PHE A 146 13.03 10.20 -9.52
C PHE A 146 13.46 10.98 -8.26
N PRO A 147 12.82 12.12 -7.94
CA PRO A 147 13.03 12.80 -6.67
C PRO A 147 12.49 11.97 -5.49
N PRO A 148 12.88 12.28 -4.23
CA PRO A 148 12.54 11.48 -3.05
C PRO A 148 11.10 11.02 -2.95
N LYS A 149 10.13 11.94 -3.09
CA LYS A 149 8.71 11.62 -2.98
C LYS A 149 8.27 10.58 -4.02
N LYS A 150 8.68 10.76 -5.28
CA LYS A 150 8.35 9.82 -6.36
C LYS A 150 9.04 8.47 -6.16
N LEU A 151 10.28 8.47 -5.70
CA LEU A 151 10.97 7.21 -5.36
C LEU A 151 10.25 6.46 -4.23
N ASP A 152 9.75 7.16 -3.21
CA ASP A 152 8.99 6.53 -2.14
C ASP A 152 7.72 5.85 -2.67
N HIS A 153 6.98 6.53 -3.56
CA HIS A 153 5.84 5.94 -4.25
C HIS A 153 6.24 4.67 -5.01
N LEU A 154 7.34 4.69 -5.77
CA LEU A 154 7.82 3.51 -6.50
C LEU A 154 8.15 2.32 -5.61
N LEU A 155 8.81 2.58 -4.48
CA LEU A 155 9.19 1.56 -3.51
C LEU A 155 7.97 0.95 -2.82
N ASN A 156 6.99 1.77 -2.41
CA ASN A 156 5.74 1.28 -1.83
C ASN A 156 4.97 0.35 -2.77
N ARG A 157 5.12 0.55 -4.07
CA ARG A 157 4.45 -0.27 -5.08
C ARG A 157 5.24 -1.50 -5.47
N ASN A 158 6.43 -1.74 -4.92
CA ASN A 158 7.31 -2.85 -5.34
C ASN A 158 7.51 -2.86 -6.87
N LEU A 159 7.62 -1.66 -7.48
CA LEU A 159 7.82 -1.52 -8.93
C LEU A 159 9.29 -1.57 -9.32
N ILE A 160 10.22 -1.45 -8.37
CA ILE A 160 11.65 -1.59 -8.64
C ILE A 160 12.03 -3.07 -8.70
N GLN A 161 13.02 -3.39 -9.53
CA GLN A 161 13.57 -4.74 -9.63
C GLN A 161 14.00 -5.26 -8.25
N ASN A 162 13.71 -6.54 -8.00
CA ASN A 162 14.07 -7.18 -6.74
C ASN A 162 15.62 -7.22 -6.59
N PRO A 163 16.18 -6.83 -5.42
CA PRO A 163 17.63 -6.86 -5.18
C PRO A 163 18.33 -8.22 -5.42
N SER A 164 17.61 -9.33 -5.36
CA SER A 164 18.12 -10.67 -5.66
C SER A 164 18.44 -10.91 -7.14
N GLN A 165 17.80 -10.18 -8.05
CA GLN A 165 18.03 -10.33 -9.49
C GLN A 165 19.28 -9.57 -9.95
N ASP A 166 19.54 -8.38 -9.39
CA ASP A 166 20.75 -7.60 -9.67
C ASP A 166 21.25 -6.90 -8.38
N PRO A 167 22.00 -7.61 -7.53
CA PRO A 167 22.48 -7.04 -6.27
C PRO A 167 23.53 -5.94 -6.48
N ILE A 168 24.38 -6.06 -7.51
CA ILE A 168 25.43 -5.07 -7.78
C ILE A 168 24.81 -3.78 -8.35
N GLY A 169 23.92 -3.90 -9.33
CA GLY A 169 23.18 -2.76 -9.85
C GLY A 169 22.34 -2.09 -8.78
N THR A 170 21.72 -2.87 -7.88
CA THR A 170 20.98 -2.33 -6.72
C THR A 170 21.85 -1.44 -5.84
N LEU A 171 23.02 -1.93 -5.43
CA LEU A 171 23.96 -1.14 -4.63
C LEU A 171 24.46 0.11 -5.39
N SER A 172 24.68 -0.03 -6.70
CA SER A 172 25.16 1.05 -7.56
C SER A 172 24.14 2.18 -7.67
N TRP A 173 22.89 1.88 -8.02
CA TRP A 173 21.89 2.93 -8.22
C TRP A 173 21.50 3.60 -6.90
N ILE A 174 21.41 2.86 -5.78
CA ILE A 174 21.13 3.47 -4.46
C ILE A 174 22.21 4.49 -4.11
N ARG A 175 23.48 4.15 -4.33
CA ARG A 175 24.61 5.05 -4.10
C ARG A 175 24.54 6.28 -5.01
N GLN A 176 24.29 6.09 -6.30
CA GLN A 176 24.19 7.19 -7.25
C GLN A 176 23.01 8.11 -6.94
N TRP A 177 21.86 7.53 -6.59
CA TRP A 177 20.66 8.26 -6.21
C TRP A 177 20.90 9.13 -4.96
N ARG A 178 21.52 8.58 -3.92
CA ARG A 178 21.89 9.34 -2.70
C ARG A 178 22.90 10.46 -2.96
N ARG A 179 23.77 10.31 -3.97
CA ARG A 179 24.68 11.39 -4.38
C ARG A 179 23.93 12.52 -5.08
N ARG A 180 22.93 12.18 -5.90
CA ARG A 180 22.10 13.15 -6.60
C ARG A 180 21.16 13.90 -5.65
N TYR A 181 20.65 13.21 -4.63
CA TYR A 181 19.75 13.76 -3.62
C TYR A 181 20.39 13.61 -2.23
N PRO A 182 21.26 14.55 -1.82
CA PRO A 182 22.10 14.38 -0.62
C PRO A 182 21.35 14.52 0.71
N SER A 183 20.25 15.29 0.76
CA SER A 183 19.50 15.55 1.99
C SER A 183 18.00 15.78 1.74
N GLY A 184 17.20 15.88 2.80
CA GLY A 184 15.80 16.30 2.74
C GLY A 184 14.78 15.22 2.39
N TYR A 185 15.14 13.94 2.50
CA TYR A 185 14.21 12.82 2.28
C TYR A 185 13.69 12.21 3.59
N PRO A 186 12.43 11.69 3.62
CA PRO A 186 11.83 11.14 4.83
C PRO A 186 12.60 9.93 5.40
N ALA A 187 12.60 9.77 6.72
CA ALA A 187 13.22 8.62 7.39
C ALA A 187 12.70 7.28 6.84
N GLY A 188 11.39 7.17 6.58
CA GLY A 188 10.80 5.96 5.99
C GLY A 188 11.41 5.57 4.63
N LEU A 189 11.80 6.55 3.80
CA LEU A 189 12.49 6.30 2.54
C LEU A 189 13.93 5.80 2.79
N VAL A 190 14.62 6.37 3.79
CA VAL A 190 15.93 5.87 4.23
C VAL A 190 15.84 4.40 4.61
N GLY A 191 14.86 4.06 5.45
CA GLY A 191 14.63 2.69 5.91
C GLY A 191 14.42 1.71 4.75
N LYS A 192 13.59 2.06 3.75
CA LYS A 192 13.35 1.24 2.56
C LYS A 192 14.62 1.05 1.72
N LEU A 193 15.38 2.12 1.48
CA LEU A 193 16.64 2.04 0.73
C LEU A 193 17.68 1.19 1.45
N GLU A 194 17.78 1.30 2.77
CA GLU A 194 18.68 0.45 3.57
C GLU A 194 18.21 -1.00 3.61
N MET A 195 16.90 -1.25 3.58
CA MET A 195 16.37 -2.61 3.45
C MET A 195 16.74 -3.22 2.10
N MET A 196 16.55 -2.50 0.99
CA MET A 196 17.00 -2.96 -0.34
C MET A 196 18.50 -3.22 -0.40
N ARG A 197 19.30 -2.32 0.20
CA ARG A 197 20.75 -2.49 0.34
C ARG A 197 21.08 -3.76 1.12
N SER A 198 20.35 -4.03 2.21
CA SER A 198 20.52 -5.23 3.03
C SER A 198 20.21 -6.51 2.25
N LYS A 199 19.11 -6.54 1.49
CA LYS A 199 18.77 -7.67 0.61
C LYS A 199 19.85 -7.92 -0.45
N ALA A 200 20.36 -6.87 -1.10
CA ALA A 200 21.45 -7.01 -2.08
C ALA A 200 22.74 -7.56 -1.44
N LEU A 201 23.13 -7.03 -0.27
CA LEU A 201 24.31 -7.48 0.46
C LEU A 201 24.18 -8.93 0.96
N TRP A 202 22.97 -9.33 1.37
CA TRP A 202 22.67 -10.70 1.75
C TRP A 202 22.91 -11.68 0.59
N ILE A 203 22.40 -11.36 -0.60
CA ILE A 203 22.58 -12.20 -1.79
C ILE A 203 24.06 -12.32 -2.17
N LEU A 204 24.83 -11.22 -2.06
CA LEU A 204 26.28 -11.26 -2.26
C LEU A 204 27.00 -12.07 -1.18
N LEU A 205 26.55 -12.02 0.08
CA LEU A 205 27.13 -12.81 1.17
C LEU A 205 26.95 -14.31 0.92
N LEU A 206 25.79 -14.72 0.38
CA LEU A 206 25.50 -16.10 0.00
C LEU A 206 26.22 -16.53 -1.29
N SER A 207 26.68 -15.59 -2.11
CA SER A 207 27.25 -15.84 -3.44
C SER A 207 28.74 -15.47 -3.51
N PRO A 208 29.67 -16.35 -3.11
CA PRO A 208 31.08 -16.01 -2.95
C PRO A 208 31.80 -15.65 -4.26
N LEU A 209 31.42 -16.25 -5.40
CA LEU A 209 32.09 -15.99 -6.68
C LEU A 209 31.79 -14.58 -7.22
N PRO A 210 30.51 -14.14 -7.35
CA PRO A 210 30.21 -12.75 -7.71
C PRO A 210 30.78 -11.74 -6.71
N ALA A 211 30.70 -12.02 -5.40
CA ALA A 211 31.23 -11.15 -4.37
C ALA A 211 32.76 -10.94 -4.50
N ARG A 212 33.50 -12.01 -4.78
CA ARG A 212 34.96 -11.93 -5.00
C ARG A 212 35.29 -11.12 -6.25
N LYS A 213 34.60 -11.39 -7.37
CA LYS A 213 34.77 -10.66 -8.64
C LYS A 213 34.54 -9.15 -8.46
N SER A 214 33.55 -8.78 -7.66
CA SER A 214 33.17 -7.38 -7.41
C SER A 214 33.81 -6.79 -6.14
N SER A 215 34.77 -7.46 -5.51
CA SER A 215 35.30 -7.06 -4.19
C SER A 215 35.97 -5.68 -4.21
N ALA A 216 36.73 -5.34 -5.25
CA ALA A 216 37.37 -4.03 -5.40
C ALA A 216 36.31 -2.91 -5.42
N ILE A 217 35.29 -3.05 -6.26
CA ILE A 217 34.24 -2.03 -6.37
C ILE A 217 33.39 -1.94 -5.10
N LEU A 218 33.08 -3.06 -4.46
CA LEU A 218 32.35 -3.10 -3.19
C LEU A 218 33.13 -2.39 -2.05
N LYS A 219 34.46 -2.52 -2.02
CA LYS A 219 35.32 -1.76 -1.08
C LYS A 219 35.18 -0.26 -1.32
N THR A 220 35.26 0.21 -2.57
CA THR A 220 35.09 1.65 -2.90
C THR A 220 33.72 2.20 -2.51
N TRP A 221 32.70 1.33 -2.42
CA TRP A 221 31.34 1.71 -2.05
C TRP A 221 31.04 1.61 -0.55
N GLY A 222 32.04 1.26 0.27
CA GLY A 222 31.84 0.99 1.71
C GLY A 222 30.93 -0.22 1.98
N ALA A 223 30.77 -1.10 0.99
CA ALA A 223 29.98 -2.32 1.03
C ALA A 223 30.83 -3.55 1.41
N TRP A 224 32.05 -3.34 1.87
CA TRP A 224 32.99 -4.38 2.30
C TRP A 224 33.57 -4.05 3.69
N PRO A 225 33.84 -5.05 4.55
CA PRO A 225 33.44 -6.46 4.45
C PRO A 225 31.91 -6.64 4.44
N LEU A 226 31.42 -7.62 3.67
CA LEU A 226 29.98 -7.79 3.41
C LEU A 226 29.15 -7.92 4.69
N GLY A 227 29.57 -8.75 5.65
CA GLY A 227 28.83 -8.94 6.90
C GLY A 227 28.70 -7.66 7.74
N ALA A 228 29.77 -6.87 7.83
CA ALA A 228 29.75 -5.59 8.57
C ALA A 228 28.88 -4.55 7.85
N ALA A 229 28.97 -4.48 6.51
CA ALA A 229 28.14 -3.59 5.71
C ALA A 229 26.64 -3.97 5.80
N LEU A 230 26.33 -5.27 5.79
CA LEU A 230 24.99 -5.81 5.93
C LEU A 230 24.40 -5.44 7.30
N ASN A 231 25.13 -5.70 8.39
CA ASN A 231 24.67 -5.37 9.74
C ASN A 231 24.41 -3.86 9.92
N ARG A 232 25.29 -2.98 9.39
CA ARG A 232 25.05 -1.53 9.41
C ARG A 232 23.78 -1.15 8.66
N SER A 233 23.56 -1.73 7.48
CA SER A 233 22.38 -1.45 6.65
C SER A 233 21.10 -1.94 7.33
N LEU A 234 21.11 -3.15 7.92
CA LEU A 234 20.00 -3.71 8.69
C LEU A 234 19.62 -2.86 9.90
N ASN A 235 20.61 -2.43 10.67
CA ASN A 235 20.38 -1.58 11.83
C ASN A 235 19.72 -0.26 11.44
N LYS A 236 20.17 0.34 10.34
CA LYS A 236 19.61 1.58 9.84
C LYS A 236 18.20 1.40 9.26
N ALA A 237 17.97 0.32 8.52
CA ALA A 237 16.64 -0.07 8.05
C ALA A 237 15.66 -0.23 9.21
N PHE A 238 16.09 -0.89 10.30
CA PHE A 238 15.30 -1.08 11.50
C PHE A 238 15.04 0.22 12.29
N GLN A 239 16.00 1.14 12.33
CA GLN A 239 15.83 2.42 13.01
C GLN A 239 14.86 3.34 12.27
N ASP A 240 15.09 3.53 10.96
CA ASP A 240 14.42 4.55 10.15
C ASP A 240 13.18 4.03 9.40
N GLY A 241 12.97 2.71 9.35
CA GLY A 241 11.90 2.06 8.60
C GLY A 241 10.51 2.13 9.24
N SER A 242 9.48 1.91 8.42
CA SER A 242 8.11 1.62 8.88
C SER A 242 8.05 0.28 9.63
N LEU A 243 6.92 -0.01 10.27
CA LEU A 243 6.73 -1.29 10.99
C LEU A 243 7.00 -2.51 10.10
N ASP A 244 6.57 -2.46 8.83
CA ASP A 244 6.83 -3.53 7.85
C ASP A 244 8.32 -3.67 7.54
N VAL A 245 9.02 -2.56 7.33
CA VAL A 245 10.48 -2.57 7.10
C VAL A 245 11.22 -3.08 8.34
N LYS A 246 10.79 -2.73 9.56
CA LYS A 246 11.36 -3.24 10.81
C LYS A 246 11.15 -4.74 10.95
N ARG A 247 9.96 -5.23 10.57
CA ARG A 247 9.65 -6.66 10.52
C ARG A 247 10.58 -7.37 9.54
N GLU A 248 10.66 -6.90 8.28
CA GLU A 248 11.54 -7.48 7.27
C GLU A 248 13.02 -7.47 7.69
N ALA A 249 13.50 -6.34 8.23
CA ALA A 249 14.87 -6.21 8.71
C ALA A 249 15.17 -7.17 9.87
N SER A 250 14.18 -7.40 10.75
CA SER A 250 14.33 -8.34 11.86
C SER A 250 14.39 -9.78 11.36
N VAL A 251 13.51 -10.18 10.44
CA VAL A 251 13.54 -11.53 9.85
C VAL A 251 14.89 -11.78 9.17
N LEU A 252 15.36 -10.85 8.33
CA LEU A 252 16.67 -10.97 7.69
C LEU A 252 17.82 -10.95 8.73
N GLY A 253 17.70 -10.13 9.78
CA GLY A 253 18.67 -10.05 10.87
C GLY A 253 18.86 -11.37 11.61
N VAL A 254 17.77 -12.10 11.90
CA VAL A 254 17.83 -13.45 12.48
C VAL A 254 18.62 -14.39 11.59
N SER A 255 18.36 -14.39 10.28
CA SER A 255 19.07 -15.26 9.32
C SER A 255 20.55 -14.92 9.21
N VAL A 256 20.89 -13.63 9.26
CA VAL A 256 22.28 -13.16 9.25
C VAL A 256 23.02 -13.62 10.50
N ASP A 257 22.41 -13.44 11.68
CA ASP A 257 22.99 -13.89 12.95
C ASP A 257 23.21 -15.40 12.93
N TRP A 258 22.24 -16.17 12.42
CA TRP A 258 22.34 -17.62 12.32
C TRP A 258 23.49 -18.06 11.40
N ILE A 259 23.60 -17.52 10.17
CA ILE A 259 24.67 -17.93 9.23
C ILE A 259 26.05 -17.51 9.73
N LEU A 260 26.20 -16.27 10.23
CA LEU A 260 27.51 -15.77 10.63
C LEU A 260 28.03 -16.45 11.91
N LYS A 261 27.15 -16.90 12.80
CA LYS A 261 27.52 -17.62 14.03
C LYS A 261 27.65 -19.13 13.83
N ASN A 262 26.79 -19.78 13.04
CA ASN A 262 26.95 -21.20 12.72
C ASN A 262 28.22 -21.49 11.93
N ARG A 263 28.71 -20.54 11.13
CA ARG A 263 30.03 -20.64 10.51
C ARG A 263 31.19 -20.73 11.50
N LYS A 264 31.01 -20.32 12.76
CA LYS A 264 32.06 -20.26 13.76
C LYS A 264 31.92 -21.30 14.85
N GLU A 265 30.71 -21.59 15.32
CA GLU A 265 30.51 -22.22 16.64
C GLU A 265 29.48 -23.35 16.67
N ASN A 266 28.83 -23.72 15.56
CA ASN A 266 27.79 -24.78 15.53
C ASN A 266 26.67 -24.58 16.59
N GLN A 267 26.40 -23.33 16.95
CA GLN A 267 25.36 -22.96 17.93
C GLN A 267 24.03 -22.75 17.23
N GLY A 268 22.94 -23.25 17.84
CA GLY A 268 21.57 -23.03 17.38
C GLY A 268 21.17 -21.55 17.28
N LEU A 269 19.90 -21.31 16.92
CA LEU A 269 19.34 -19.95 16.89
C LEU A 269 19.50 -19.27 18.27
N GLN A 270 20.04 -18.05 18.28
CA GLN A 270 20.10 -17.25 19.50
C GLN A 270 18.74 -16.62 19.78
N GLU A 271 18.06 -17.19 20.77
CA GLU A 271 16.79 -16.67 21.28
C GLU A 271 16.91 -15.22 21.78
N ASP A 272 18.08 -14.83 22.29
CA ASP A 272 18.33 -13.49 22.86
C ASP A 272 18.72 -12.42 21.84
N SER A 273 18.76 -12.74 20.53
CA SER A 273 19.03 -11.70 19.53
C SER A 273 17.94 -10.63 19.57
N LYS A 274 18.33 -9.35 19.40
CA LYS A 274 17.37 -8.24 19.36
C LYS A 274 16.31 -8.41 18.27
N TRP A 275 16.66 -9.14 17.21
CA TRP A 275 15.77 -9.43 16.09
C TRP A 275 14.69 -10.43 16.50
N MET A 276 15.07 -11.53 17.16
CA MET A 276 14.12 -12.50 17.72
C MET A 276 13.21 -11.85 18.76
N ARG A 277 13.77 -11.01 19.64
CA ARG A 277 12.98 -10.27 20.63
C ARG A 277 11.89 -9.41 19.98
N TYR A 278 12.25 -8.62 18.97
CA TYR A 278 11.29 -7.79 18.24
C TYR A 278 10.18 -8.63 17.56
N LEU A 279 10.54 -9.75 16.94
CA LEU A 279 9.56 -10.64 16.29
C LEU A 279 8.59 -11.28 17.30
N ARG A 280 9.10 -11.73 18.46
CA ARG A 280 8.31 -12.31 19.55
C ARG A 280 7.35 -11.28 20.15
N GLU A 281 7.81 -10.08 20.45
CA GLU A 281 6.98 -8.97 20.97
C GLU A 281 5.83 -8.59 20.01
N ARG A 282 5.99 -8.86 18.71
CA ARG A 282 4.98 -8.60 17.68
C ARG A 282 4.12 -9.81 17.33
N GLY A 283 4.29 -10.93 18.03
CA GLY A 283 3.49 -12.14 17.81
C GLY A 283 3.68 -12.78 16.44
N ILE A 284 4.84 -12.60 15.80
CA ILE A 284 5.09 -13.17 14.48
C ILE A 284 5.42 -14.66 14.63
N HIS A 285 4.63 -15.51 14.00
CA HIS A 285 4.87 -16.95 13.99
C HIS A 285 6.12 -17.30 13.18
N GLU A 286 6.99 -18.13 13.76
CA GLU A 286 8.26 -18.56 13.15
C GLU A 286 8.05 -19.26 11.79
N ALA A 287 6.93 -19.97 11.62
CA ALA A 287 6.56 -20.63 10.36
C ALA A 287 6.29 -19.66 9.19
N GLU A 288 6.00 -18.39 9.50
CA GLU A 288 5.73 -17.34 8.49
C GLU A 288 6.94 -16.42 8.27
N ALA A 289 8.00 -16.56 9.08
CA ALA A 289 9.17 -15.69 9.08
C ALA A 289 10.19 -16.07 7.98
N TRP A 290 9.73 -16.12 6.74
CA TRP A 290 10.58 -16.38 5.58
C TRP A 290 11.50 -15.19 5.29
N VAL A 291 12.75 -15.49 4.93
CA VAL A 291 13.74 -14.48 4.53
C VAL A 291 13.11 -13.59 3.45
N PRO A 292 13.06 -12.26 3.67
CA PRO A 292 12.42 -11.38 2.72
C PRO A 292 13.19 -11.42 1.40
N ARG A 293 12.49 -11.76 0.32
CA ARG A 293 13.03 -11.78 -1.04
C ARG A 293 13.37 -10.38 -1.51
#